data_AF-E0U5C6-F1
#
_entry.id   AF-E0U5C6-F1
#
_cell.length_a   1.000
_cell.length_b   1.000
_cell.length_c   1.000
_cell.angle_alpha   90.00
_cell.angle_beta   90.00
_cell.angle_gamma   90.00
#
_symmetry.space_group_name_H-M   'P 1'
#
loop_
_entity.id
_entity.type
_entity.pdbx_description
1 polymer ?
#
loop_
_entity_poly.entity_id
_entity_poly.type
_entity_poly.pdbx_seq_one_letter_code
_entity_poly.pdbx_strand_id
1 'polypeptide(L)' 'MLSVAVVYYIVIAVLVFSFWLKVFMADTTTEKTDLMSWLVLIIGTSLWPLVLPFAYLEISNKVSRQRH' A
#
# COMPACT_ATOMS: atom_id res chain seq x y z
N MET A 1 2.27 15.05 22.84
CA MET A 1 1.40 15.14 21.64
C MET A 1 2.11 14.58 20.40
N LEU A 2 3.33 15.03 20.07
CA LEU A 2 4.11 14.52 18.93
C LEU A 2 4.36 12.99 18.99
N SER A 3 4.75 12.46 20.15
CA SER A 3 5.05 11.02 20.32
C SER A 3 3.85 10.12 20.03
N VAL A 4 2.64 10.59 20.39
CA VAL A 4 1.39 9.86 20.13
C VAL A 4 1.10 9.82 18.63
N ALA A 5 1.27 10.95 17.94
CA ALA A 5 1.10 11.02 16.48
C ALA A 5 2.09 10.11 15.74
N VAL A 6 3.34 10.05 16.19
CA VAL A 6 4.36 9.15 15.63
C VAL A 6 3.98 7.68 15.83
N VAL A 7 3.49 7.32 17.02
CA VAL A 7 3.02 5.94 17.28
C VAL A 7 1.86 5.57 16.35
N TYR A 8 0.86 6.43 16.19
CA TYR A 8 -0.24 6.17 15.26
C TYR A 8 0.23 6.02 13.82
N TYR A 9 1.16 6.88 13.37
CA TYR A 9 1.74 6.79 12.04
C TYR A 9 2.42 5.44 11.80
N ILE A 10 3.24 5.00 12.75
CA ILE A 10 3.97 3.73 12.66
C ILE A 10 2.99 2.55 12.69
N VAL A 11 1.99 2.56 13.57
CA VAL A 11 0.97 1.50 13.65
C VAL A 11 0.24 1.35 12.33
N ILE A 12 -0.23 2.46 11.75
CA ILE A 12 -0.93 2.43 10.45
C ILE A 12 0.01 1.94 9.34
N ALA A 13 1.25 2.44 9.29
CA ALA A 13 2.23 2.00 8.31
C ALA A 13 2.49 0.49 8.40
N VAL A 14 2.64 -0.07 9.60
CA VAL A 14 2.84 -1.51 9.84
C VAL A 14 1.61 -2.32 9.40
N LEU A 15 0.39 -1.83 9.66
CA LEU A 15 -0.84 -2.50 9.22
C LEU A 15 -0.95 -2.53 7.69
N VAL A 16 -0.72 -1.39 7.04
CA VAL A 16 -0.74 -1.29 5.57
C VAL A 16 0.34 -2.17 4.96
N PHE A 17 1.56 -2.15 5.52
CA PHE A 17 2.65 -3.02 5.10
C PHE A 17 2.30 -4.50 5.24
N SER A 18 1.75 -4.92 6.37
CA SER A 18 1.38 -6.31 6.61
C SER A 18 0.29 -6.78 5.64
N PHE A 19 -0.70 -5.92 5.36
CA PHE A 19 -1.75 -6.22 4.41
C PHE A 19 -1.21 -6.40 2.99
N TRP A 20 -0.42 -5.44 2.52
CA TRP A 20 0.18 -5.50 1.18
C TRP A 20 1.21 -6.63 1.05
N LEU A 21 1.99 -6.90 2.10
CA LEU A 21 2.94 -8.02 2.12
C LEU A 21 2.22 -9.35 2.01
N LYS A 22 1.06 -9.50 2.68
CA LYS A 22 0.23 -10.70 2.55
C LYS A 22 -0.30 -10.86 1.13
N VAL A 23 -0.75 -9.77 0.49
CA VAL A 23 -1.19 -9.80 -0.92
C VAL A 23 -0.02 -10.17 -1.84
N PHE A 24 1.14 -9.56 -1.64
CA PHE A 24 2.36 -9.86 -2.41
C PHE A 24 2.82 -11.31 -2.24
N MET A 25 2.75 -11.87 -1.02
CA MET A 25 3.12 -13.26 -0.76
C MET A 25 2.13 -14.26 -1.35
N ALA A 26 0.84 -13.88 -1.43
CA ALA A 26 -0.23 -14.68 -2.04
C ALA A 26 -0.19 -14.62 -3.57
N ASP A 27 0.39 -13.57 -4.15
CA ASP A 27 0.58 -13.47 -5.58
C ASP A 27 1.70 -14.42 -6.02
N THR A 28 1.33 -15.45 -6.80
CA THR A 28 2.27 -16.44 -7.36
C THR A 28 2.83 -16.00 -8.71
N THR A 29 2.38 -14.87 -9.26
CA THR A 29 2.77 -14.41 -10.61
C THR A 29 4.02 -13.54 -10.61
N THR A 30 4.37 -12.93 -9.47
CA THR A 30 5.56 -12.09 -9.34
C THR A 30 6.70 -12.89 -8.68
N GLU A 31 7.88 -12.89 -9.31
CA GLU A 31 9.06 -13.54 -8.72
C GLU A 31 9.47 -12.83 -7.43
N LYS A 32 9.51 -13.58 -6.32
CA LYS A 32 9.84 -13.05 -4.97
C LYS A 32 11.28 -12.53 -4.85
N THR A 33 12.10 -12.80 -5.85
CA THR A 33 13.49 -12.34 -6.04
C THR A 33 13.58 -10.95 -6.66
N ASP A 34 12.48 -10.39 -7.16
CA ASP A 34 12.49 -9.05 -7.71
C ASP A 34 12.58 -7.98 -6.61
N LEU A 35 13.74 -7.32 -6.56
CA LEU A 35 14.04 -6.23 -5.62
C LEU A 35 13.11 -5.02 -5.82
N MET A 36 12.61 -4.81 -7.05
CA MET A 36 11.70 -3.69 -7.34
C MET A 36 10.36 -3.87 -6.64
N SER A 37 9.82 -5.09 -6.63
CA SER A 37 8.58 -5.40 -5.91
C SER A 37 8.69 -5.15 -4.41
N TRP A 38 9.83 -5.46 -3.80
CA TRP A 38 10.10 -5.14 -2.38
C TRP A 38 10.24 -3.64 -2.14
N LEU A 39 10.89 -2.90 -3.05
CA LEU A 39 11.01 -1.44 -2.96
C LEU A 39 9.64 -0.76 -3.05
N VAL A 40 8.79 -1.18 -3.99
CA VAL A 40 7.43 -0.67 -4.13
C VAL A 40 6.61 -0.95 -2.89
N LEU A 41 6.76 -2.13 -2.28
CA LEU A 41 6.09 -2.49 -1.03
C LEU A 41 6.50 -1.52 0.10
N ILE A 42 7.80 -1.31 0.31
CA ILE A 42 8.33 -0.46 1.39
C ILE A 42 7.96 1.01 1.15
N ILE A 43 8.16 1.53 -0.07
CA ILE A 43 7.89 2.93 -0.42
C ILE A 43 6.39 3.20 -0.37
N GLY A 44 5.57 2.31 -0.92
CA GLY A 44 4.12 2.42 -0.92
C GLY A 44 3.53 2.45 0.49
N THR A 45 4.10 1.68 1.41
CA THR A 45 3.60 1.62 2.80
C THR A 45 4.17 2.75 3.65
N SER A 46 5.40 3.20 3.36
CA SER A 46 5.99 4.36 4.03
C SER A 46 5.31 5.67 3.61
N LEU A 47 4.78 5.75 2.39
CA LEU A 47 4.02 6.89 1.87
C LEU A 47 2.51 6.62 1.90
N TRP A 48 2.02 5.82 2.85
CA TRP A 48 0.60 5.46 2.98
C TRP A 48 -0.37 6.66 2.94
N PRO A 49 -0.08 7.85 3.51
CA PRO A 49 -1.03 8.97 3.46
C PRO A 49 -1.26 9.49 2.03
N LEU A 50 -0.31 9.23 1.13
CA LEU A 50 -0.38 9.61 -0.28
C LEU A 50 -0.90 8.44 -1.12
N VAL A 51 -0.38 7.24 -0.87
CA VAL A 51 -0.71 6.03 -1.66
C VAL A 51 -2.17 5.63 -1.50
N LEU A 52 -2.75 5.73 -0.29
CA LEU A 52 -4.17 5.40 -0.06
C LEU A 52 -5.15 6.26 -0.86
N PRO A 53 -5.08 7.61 -0.84
CA PRO A 53 -5.98 8.43 -1.65
C PRO A 53 -5.77 8.21 -3.14
N PHE A 54 -4.52 8.03 -3.62
CA PHE A 54 -4.28 7.71 -5.03
C PHE A 54 -4.88 6.36 -5.43
N ALA A 55 -4.73 5.32 -4.60
CA ALA A 55 -5.35 4.01 -4.84
C ALA A 55 -6.88 4.12 -4.88
N TYR A 56 -7.47 4.89 -3.98
CA TYR A 56 -8.92 5.15 -3.99
C TYR A 56 -9.36 5.87 -5.27
N LEU A 57 -8.62 6.88 -5.72
CA LEU A 57 -8.89 7.57 -6.98
C LEU A 57 -8.81 6.62 -8.18
N GLU A 58 -7.79 5.78 -8.24
CA GLU A 58 -7.64 4.81 -9.33
C GLU A 58 -8.80 3.80 -9.35
N ILE A 59 -9.21 3.28 -8.19
CA ILE A 59 -10.37 2.38 -8.07
C ILE A 59 -11.63 3.12 -8.52
N SER A 60 -11.85 4.36 -8.06
CA SER A 60 -13.03 5.15 -8.41
C SER A 60 -13.12 5.41 -9.93
N ASN A 61 -11.98 5.66 -10.57
CA ASN A 61 -11.89 5.90 -12.00
C ASN A 61 -12.07 4.61 -12.82
N LYS A 62 -11.58 3.47 -12.32
CA LYS A 62 -11.85 2.16 -12.95
C LYS A 62 -13.35 1.83 -12.89
N VAL A 63 -13.99 2.06 -11.75
CA VAL A 63 -15.43 1.83 -11.55
C VAL A 63 -16.28 2.74 -12.43
N SER A 64 -15.92 4.03 -12.57
CA SER A 64 -16.65 4.94 -13.46
C SER A 64 -16.53 4.54 -14.93
N ARG A 65 -15.35 4.08 -15.36
CA ARG A 65 -15.08 3.65 -16.74
C ARG A 65 -15.78 2.34 -17.10
N GLN A 66 -16.03 1.45 -16.14
CA GLN A 66 -16.81 0.22 -16.35
C GLN A 66 -18.33 0.45 -16.39
N ARG A 67 -18.81 1.61 -15.95
CA ARG A 67 -20.23 1.99 -15.96
C ARG A 67 -20.68 2.68 -17.26
N HIS A 68 -19.76 2.92 -18.19
CA HIS A 68 -19.98 3.70 -19.41
C HIS A 68 -19.76 2.84 -20.66
#